data_AF-A0A2N1MGC9-F1
#
_entry.id   AF-A0A2N1MGC9-F1
#
_cell.length_a   1.000
_cell.length_b   1.000
_cell.length_c   1.000
_cell.angle_alpha   90.00
_cell.angle_beta   90.00
_cell.angle_gamma   90.00
#
_symmetry.space_group_name_H-M   'P 1'
#
loop_
_entity.id
_entity.type
_entity.pdbx_description
1 polymer ?
#
loop_
_entity_poly.entity_id
_entity_poly.type
_entity_poly.pdbx_seq_one_letter_code
_entity_poly.pdbx_strand_id
1 'polypeptide(L)'
;MYLNQALTELVIPAVNNESNLAQTHLFTCHDAIKNIKNYTFVDALMVTTAASTFFPSYKIEGRGIFLDGALHLNNPAMAAYEKANQYNVEKEKISVFSLGTGSYISDSLVLPQQEGNTDRLMYSLLENRYQRWQIWFEEPIRLDDYESIPNLLELGHQYIEELDASDENPINKLVESFEILST
;
A
#
# COMPACT_ATOMS: atom_id res chain seq x y z
N MET A 1 10.71 19.79 -4.76
CA MET A 1 10.44 18.67 -5.67
C MET A 1 8.94 18.39 -5.63
N TYR A 2 8.30 18.29 -6.80
CA TYR A 2 6.85 18.16 -6.96
C TYR A 2 6.47 16.80 -7.52
N LEU A 3 5.27 16.31 -7.22
CA LEU A 3 4.80 14.99 -7.65
C LEU A 3 4.79 14.84 -9.18
N ASN A 4 4.55 15.90 -9.93
CA ASN A 4 4.63 15.86 -11.40
C ASN A 4 6.05 15.59 -11.95
N GLN A 5 7.06 15.55 -11.08
CA GLN A 5 8.46 15.23 -11.40
C GLN A 5 8.81 13.77 -11.07
N ALA A 6 7.85 12.96 -10.59
CA ALA A 6 8.07 11.54 -10.33
C ALA A 6 8.44 10.78 -11.61
N LEU A 7 9.30 9.77 -11.48
CA LEU A 7 9.74 8.93 -12.59
C LEU A 7 8.72 7.86 -13.00
N THR A 8 7.77 7.58 -12.12
CA THR A 8 6.69 6.61 -12.31
C THR A 8 5.41 7.15 -11.68
N GLU A 9 4.28 6.53 -12.00
CA GLU A 9 3.01 6.86 -11.35
C GLU A 9 3.06 6.49 -9.86
N LEU A 10 2.57 7.39 -9.02
CA LEU A 10 2.47 7.19 -7.58
C LEU A 10 1.01 7.29 -7.17
N VAL A 11 0.59 6.47 -6.22
CA VAL A 11 -0.72 6.55 -5.59
C VAL A 11 -0.51 6.52 -4.09
N ILE A 12 -0.52 7.69 -3.46
CA ILE A 12 -0.20 7.84 -2.03
C ILE A 12 -1.50 8.21 -1.29
N PRO A 13 -2.00 7.35 -0.40
CA PRO A 13 -3.27 7.57 0.29
C PRO A 13 -3.15 8.56 1.45
N ALA A 14 -4.26 9.23 1.72
CA ALA A 14 -4.45 10.16 2.82
C ALA A 14 -5.95 10.31 3.12
N VAL A 15 -6.30 10.97 4.22
CA VAL A 15 -7.68 11.36 4.51
C VAL A 15 -7.77 12.87 4.61
N ASN A 16 -8.74 13.48 3.91
CA ASN A 16 -9.02 14.90 4.05
C ASN A 16 -9.95 15.15 5.25
N ASN A 17 -9.41 15.78 6.28
CA ASN A 17 -10.13 16.04 7.53
C ASN A 17 -11.26 17.07 7.38
N GLU A 18 -11.19 17.95 6.38
CA GLU A 18 -12.24 18.97 6.13
C GLU A 18 -13.57 18.35 5.66
N SER A 19 -13.54 17.11 5.19
CA SER A 19 -14.71 16.36 4.73
C SER A 19 -15.37 15.52 5.83
N ASN A 20 -15.13 15.81 7.12
CA ASN A 20 -15.54 14.99 8.26
C ASN A 20 -15.07 13.53 8.13
N LEU A 21 -13.84 13.32 7.65
CA LEU A 21 -13.27 11.99 7.39
C LEU A 21 -14.03 11.16 6.36
N ALA A 22 -14.94 11.74 5.58
CA ALA A 22 -15.73 10.97 4.61
C ALA A 22 -14.97 10.67 3.32
N GLN A 23 -13.90 11.42 3.01
CA GLN A 23 -13.22 11.34 1.73
C GLN A 23 -11.76 10.92 1.87
N THR A 24 -11.43 9.79 1.24
CA THR A 24 -10.04 9.42 0.92
C THR A 24 -9.46 10.40 -0.09
N HIS A 25 -8.30 10.94 0.24
CA HIS A 25 -7.47 11.70 -0.70
C HIS A 25 -6.38 10.78 -1.26
N LEU A 26 -6.17 10.82 -2.58
CA LEU A 26 -5.05 10.14 -3.21
C LEU A 26 -4.17 11.19 -3.86
N PHE A 27 -2.92 11.28 -3.43
CA PHE A 27 -1.91 12.04 -4.15
C PHE A 27 -1.45 11.18 -5.33
N THR A 28 -1.70 11.66 -6.55
CA THR A 28 -1.32 10.95 -7.79
C THR A 28 -0.45 11.80 -8.68
N CYS A 29 0.44 11.16 -9.44
CA CYS A 29 1.27 11.86 -10.42
C CYS A 29 0.42 12.28 -11.62
N HIS A 30 -0.54 11.45 -12.02
CA HIS A 30 -1.50 11.75 -13.08
C HIS A 30 -2.28 13.05 -12.82
N ASP A 31 -2.80 13.26 -11.61
CA ASP A 31 -3.51 14.50 -11.25
C ASP A 31 -2.55 15.69 -11.14
N ALA A 32 -1.29 15.44 -10.73
CA ALA A 32 -0.25 16.45 -10.64
C ALA A 32 0.21 16.94 -12.02
N ILE A 33 0.37 16.05 -13.00
CA ILE A 33 0.73 16.37 -14.40
C ILE A 33 -0.37 17.20 -15.06
N LYS A 34 -1.64 16.92 -14.77
CA LYS A 34 -2.78 17.71 -15.23
C LYS A 34 -2.92 19.06 -14.51
N ASN A 35 -1.99 19.42 -13.62
CA ASN A 35 -2.00 20.61 -12.77
C ASN A 35 -3.27 20.79 -11.92
N ILE A 36 -4.05 19.74 -11.71
CA ILE A 36 -5.27 19.80 -10.91
C ILE A 36 -4.88 19.84 -9.42
N LYS A 37 -3.84 19.06 -9.05
CA LYS A 37 -3.41 18.85 -7.67
C LYS A 37 -1.90 18.61 -7.56
N ASN A 38 -1.06 19.49 -8.11
CA ASN A 38 0.38 19.30 -8.01
C ASN A 38 0.90 19.64 -6.60
N TYR A 39 1.08 18.64 -5.75
CA TYR A 39 1.65 18.78 -4.40
C TYR A 39 3.16 18.59 -4.42
N THR A 40 3.84 19.04 -3.37
CA THR A 40 5.23 18.67 -3.16
C THR A 40 5.32 17.21 -2.66
N PHE A 41 6.47 16.57 -2.90
CA PHE A 41 6.74 15.28 -2.27
C PHE A 41 6.73 15.35 -0.75
N VAL A 42 7.22 16.46 -0.18
CA VAL A 42 7.24 16.68 1.27
C VAL A 42 5.83 16.68 1.82
N ASP A 43 4.90 17.40 1.19
CA ASP A 43 3.51 17.43 1.65
C ASP A 43 2.87 16.03 1.61
N ALA A 44 3.02 15.30 0.50
CA ALA A 44 2.46 13.96 0.37
C ALA A 44 3.02 13.00 1.44
N LEU A 45 4.33 13.06 1.68
CA LEU A 45 5.00 12.22 2.68
C LEU A 45 4.60 12.59 4.10
N MET A 46 4.59 13.88 4.45
CA MET A 46 4.19 14.34 5.79
C MET A 46 2.74 13.98 6.11
N VAL A 47 1.85 13.97 5.11
CA VAL A 47 0.47 13.55 5.32
C VAL A 47 0.35 12.04 5.49
N THR A 48 0.92 11.25 4.57
CA THR A 48 0.73 9.79 4.58
C THR A 48 1.40 9.10 5.76
N THR A 49 2.32 9.77 6.47
CA THR A 49 2.98 9.24 7.67
C THR A 49 2.49 9.88 8.97
N ALA A 50 1.46 10.74 8.90
CA ALA A 50 0.86 11.40 10.06
C ALA A 50 -0.03 10.43 10.89
N ALA A 51 0.54 9.28 11.27
CA ALA A 51 -0.14 8.19 11.95
C ALA A 51 -0.86 8.70 13.19
N SER A 52 -2.16 8.43 13.26
CA SER A 52 -3.00 8.84 14.39
C SER A 52 -2.40 8.29 15.69
N THR A 53 -2.42 9.11 16.74
CA THR A 53 -1.80 8.87 18.06
C THR A 53 -0.26 9.02 18.14
N PHE A 54 0.46 8.97 17.02
CA PHE A 54 1.91 9.20 16.99
C PHE A 54 2.27 10.61 16.53
N PHE A 55 1.58 11.11 15.50
CA PHE A 55 1.87 12.40 14.89
C PHE A 55 0.61 13.27 14.79
N PRO A 56 0.75 14.60 14.84
CA PRO A 56 -0.37 15.50 14.60
C PRO A 56 -0.81 15.45 13.13
N SER A 57 -2.04 15.88 12.87
CA SER A 57 -2.50 16.10 11.50
C SER A 57 -1.63 17.14 10.78
N TYR A 58 -1.49 16.99 9.46
CA TYR A 58 -0.65 17.87 8.66
C TYR A 58 -1.49 18.85 7.85
N LYS A 59 -1.20 20.14 8.00
CA LYS A 59 -1.87 21.21 7.25
C LYS A 59 -1.06 21.57 6.02
N ILE A 60 -1.67 21.44 4.85
CA ILE A 60 -1.12 21.98 3.61
C ILE A 60 -1.72 23.37 3.39
N GLU A 61 -0.85 24.39 3.36
CA GLU A 61 -1.24 25.78 3.13
C GLU A 61 -2.13 25.92 1.88
N GLY A 62 -3.31 26.50 2.06
CA GLY A 62 -4.30 26.69 0.99
C GLY A 62 -5.01 25.43 0.48
N ARG A 63 -4.77 24.25 1.08
CA ARG A 63 -5.36 22.97 0.63
C ARG A 63 -6.05 22.16 1.74
N GLY A 64 -5.81 22.51 3.00
CA GLY A 64 -6.56 21.98 4.14
C GLY A 64 -5.75 21.13 5.09
N ILE A 65 -6.45 20.42 5.98
CA ILE A 65 -5.86 19.54 7.00
C ILE A 65 -6.05 18.08 6.58
N PHE A 66 -4.98 17.31 6.63
CA PHE A 66 -4.96 15.92 6.23
C PHE A 66 -4.47 15.01 7.36
N LEU A 67 -4.88 13.75 7.27
CA LEU A 67 -4.52 12.67 8.17
C LEU A 67 -3.93 11.50 7.38
N ASP A 68 -3.30 10.58 8.10
CA ASP A 68 -2.76 9.33 7.56
C ASP A 68 -3.80 8.58 6.71
N GLY A 69 -3.33 8.05 5.57
CA GLY A 69 -4.10 7.19 4.69
C GLY A 69 -4.50 5.86 5.32
N ALA A 70 -3.75 5.36 6.31
CA ALA A 70 -4.02 4.14 7.05
C ALA A 70 -5.41 4.09 7.69
N LEU A 71 -6.02 5.26 7.97
CA LEU A 71 -7.40 5.34 8.46
C LEU A 71 -8.41 4.70 7.49
N HIS A 72 -8.18 4.84 6.18
CA HIS A 72 -9.08 4.33 5.13
C HIS A 72 -8.46 3.20 4.30
N LEU A 73 -7.15 3.26 4.04
CA LEU A 73 -6.43 2.42 3.09
C LEU A 73 -5.08 1.98 3.65
N ASN A 74 -5.09 1.14 4.69
CA ASN A 74 -3.84 0.55 5.23
C ASN A 74 -3.18 -0.45 4.27
N ASN A 75 -3.94 -0.99 3.31
CA ASN A 75 -3.43 -1.73 2.15
C ASN A 75 -3.89 -1.02 0.86
N PRO A 76 -3.04 -0.22 0.21
CA PRO A 76 -3.43 0.56 -0.96
C PRO A 76 -3.48 -0.23 -2.27
N ALA A 77 -3.29 -1.56 -2.25
CA ALA A 77 -3.24 -2.40 -3.46
C ALA A 77 -4.48 -2.23 -4.36
N MET A 78 -5.68 -2.22 -3.77
CA MET A 78 -6.92 -1.98 -4.52
C MET A 78 -6.96 -0.58 -5.13
N ALA A 79 -6.55 0.45 -4.38
CA ALA A 79 -6.53 1.82 -4.87
C ALA A 79 -5.56 1.98 -6.06
N ALA A 80 -4.39 1.33 -6.01
CA ALA A 80 -3.45 1.31 -7.12
C ALA A 80 -4.04 0.61 -8.36
N TYR A 81 -4.68 -0.55 -8.18
CA TYR A 81 -5.38 -1.27 -9.26
C TYR A 81 -6.49 -0.42 -9.89
N GLU A 82 -7.34 0.20 -9.08
CA GLU A 82 -8.42 1.06 -9.55
C GLU A 82 -7.89 2.28 -10.32
N LYS A 83 -6.77 2.86 -9.89
CA LYS A 83 -6.12 3.96 -10.60
C LYS A 83 -5.55 3.52 -11.94
N ALA A 84 -4.86 2.39 -12.01
CA ALA A 84 -4.41 1.84 -13.29
C ALA A 84 -5.58 1.64 -14.27
N ASN A 85 -6.70 1.10 -13.79
CA ASN A 85 -7.93 0.94 -14.60
C ASN A 85 -8.53 2.30 -15.01
N GLN A 86 -8.57 3.30 -14.12
CA GLN A 86 -8.98 4.69 -14.46
C GLN A 86 -8.07 5.36 -15.49
N TYR A 87 -6.82 4.91 -15.59
CA TYR A 87 -5.83 5.40 -16.56
C TYR A 87 -5.86 4.61 -17.87
N ASN A 88 -6.90 3.78 -18.07
CA ASN A 88 -7.13 2.96 -19.26
C ASN A 88 -6.08 1.87 -19.49
N VAL A 89 -5.46 1.36 -18.42
CA VAL A 89 -4.70 0.11 -18.50
C VAL A 89 -5.71 -1.05 -18.59
N GLU A 90 -5.57 -1.90 -19.61
CA GLU A 90 -6.41 -3.09 -19.77
C GLU A 90 -6.29 -3.99 -18.54
N LYS A 91 -7.43 -4.43 -17.97
CA LYS A 91 -7.47 -5.13 -16.68
C LYS A 91 -6.66 -6.41 -16.70
N GLU A 92 -6.63 -7.09 -17.84
CA GLU A 92 -5.91 -8.33 -18.12
C GLU A 92 -4.39 -8.10 -18.06
N LYS A 93 -3.92 -6.87 -18.32
CA LYS A 93 -2.50 -6.49 -18.27
C LYS A 93 -2.04 -5.96 -16.91
N ILE A 94 -2.94 -5.86 -15.92
CA ILE A 94 -2.58 -5.37 -14.58
C ILE A 94 -2.24 -6.56 -13.69
N SER A 95 -0.98 -6.62 -13.23
CA SER A 95 -0.59 -7.45 -12.09
C SER A 95 -0.21 -6.56 -10.92
N VAL A 96 -0.46 -7.04 -9.71
CA VAL A 96 -0.22 -6.28 -8.48
C VAL A 96 0.61 -7.12 -7.52
N PHE A 97 1.77 -6.57 -7.14
CA PHE A 97 2.61 -7.08 -6.07
C PHE A 97 2.43 -6.19 -4.85
N SER A 98 1.93 -6.77 -3.76
CA SER A 98 1.60 -6.06 -2.53
C SER A 98 2.50 -6.52 -1.39
N LEU A 99 3.21 -5.60 -0.77
CA LEU A 99 4.10 -5.85 0.35
C LEU A 99 3.43 -5.37 1.65
N GLY A 100 3.32 -6.27 2.62
CA GLY A 100 2.87 -5.96 3.96
C GLY A 100 4.03 -5.67 4.90
N THR A 101 3.74 -4.97 6.01
CA THR A 101 4.71 -4.66 7.07
C THR A 101 4.67 -5.68 8.22
N GLY A 102 3.99 -6.80 8.00
CA GLY A 102 3.76 -7.82 9.01
C GLY A 102 2.55 -7.55 9.90
N SER A 103 2.02 -8.61 10.52
CA SER A 103 0.89 -8.53 11.46
C SER A 103 1.05 -9.60 12.52
N TYR A 104 0.63 -9.30 13.74
CA TYR A 104 0.55 -10.30 14.81
C TYR A 104 -0.79 -11.04 14.74
N ILE A 105 -0.76 -12.37 14.86
CA ILE A 105 -1.98 -13.18 15.00
C ILE A 105 -2.32 -13.25 16.49
N SER A 106 -3.30 -12.44 16.91
CA SER A 106 -3.86 -12.59 18.26
C SER A 106 -4.83 -13.76 18.31
N ASP A 107 -4.87 -14.48 19.43
CA ASP A 107 -5.91 -15.48 19.75
C ASP A 107 -7.34 -14.89 19.67
N SER A 108 -7.46 -13.56 19.77
CA SER A 108 -8.68 -12.85 19.38
C SER A 108 -8.72 -12.68 17.85
N LEU A 109 -9.67 -13.36 17.20
CA LEU A 109 -9.95 -13.42 15.75
C LEU A 109 -10.15 -12.07 15.00
N VAL A 110 -9.72 -10.95 15.57
CA VAL A 110 -9.72 -9.64 14.92
C VAL A 110 -8.44 -9.52 14.10
N LEU A 111 -8.42 -10.17 12.93
CA LEU A 111 -7.47 -9.82 11.88
C LEU A 111 -7.55 -8.30 11.62
N PRO A 112 -6.48 -7.64 11.13
CA PRO A 112 -6.60 -6.29 10.59
C PRO A 112 -7.62 -6.31 9.44
N GLN A 113 -8.89 -6.01 9.77
CA GLN A 113 -10.04 -6.31 8.91
C GLN A 113 -9.92 -5.63 7.55
N GLN A 114 -9.31 -4.45 7.51
CA GLN A 114 -9.09 -3.71 6.26
C GLN A 114 -8.14 -4.45 5.31
N GLU A 115 -6.98 -4.91 5.79
CA GLU A 115 -5.98 -5.58 4.94
C GLU A 115 -6.49 -6.92 4.41
N GLY A 116 -7.05 -7.76 5.29
CA GLY A 116 -7.59 -9.07 4.90
C GLY A 116 -8.78 -8.97 3.93
N ASN A 117 -9.62 -7.93 4.07
CA ASN A 117 -10.70 -7.66 3.11
C ASN A 117 -10.13 -7.24 1.75
N THR A 118 -9.11 -6.38 1.70
CA THR A 118 -8.44 -5.99 0.46
C THR A 118 -7.83 -7.19 -0.23
N ASP A 119 -7.08 -8.03 0.48
CA ASP A 119 -6.42 -9.20 -0.11
C ASP A 119 -7.43 -10.18 -0.71
N ARG A 120 -8.53 -10.48 0.01
CA ARG A 120 -9.60 -11.33 -0.50
C ARG A 120 -10.21 -10.79 -1.79
N LEU A 121 -10.48 -9.49 -1.85
CA LEU A 121 -11.02 -8.85 -3.06
C LEU A 121 -10.02 -8.89 -4.22
N MET A 122 -8.75 -8.61 -3.94
CA MET A 122 -7.69 -8.62 -4.95
C MET A 122 -7.44 -10.00 -5.53
N TYR A 123 -7.36 -11.04 -4.69
CA TYR A 123 -7.28 -12.43 -5.18
C TYR A 123 -8.50 -12.83 -6.01
N SER A 124 -9.70 -12.37 -5.66
CA SER A 124 -10.90 -12.61 -6.48
C SER A 124 -10.89 -11.89 -7.82
N LEU A 125 -10.14 -10.79 -7.97
CA LEU A 125 -10.10 -9.99 -9.20
C LEU A 125 -8.95 -10.39 -10.13
N LEU A 126 -7.80 -10.74 -9.56
CA LEU A 126 -6.54 -10.90 -10.29
C LEU A 126 -6.00 -12.33 -10.23
N GLU A 127 -6.51 -13.18 -9.35
CA GLU A 127 -6.04 -14.55 -9.15
C GLU A 127 -4.51 -14.55 -8.95
N ASN A 128 -3.77 -15.32 -9.77
CA ASN A 128 -2.31 -15.41 -9.70
C ASN A 128 -1.56 -14.12 -10.07
N ARG A 129 -2.24 -13.14 -10.67
CA ARG A 129 -1.66 -11.81 -10.97
C ARG A 129 -1.65 -10.88 -9.75
N TYR A 130 -2.26 -11.29 -8.64
CA TYR A 130 -2.07 -10.66 -7.34
C TYR A 130 -1.16 -11.51 -6.47
N GLN A 131 -0.06 -10.93 -5.99
CA GLN A 131 0.81 -11.58 -5.01
C GLN A 131 0.95 -10.68 -3.79
N ARG A 132 0.57 -11.20 -2.62
CA ARG A 132 0.71 -10.54 -1.33
C ARG A 132 1.82 -11.21 -0.54
N TRP A 133 2.82 -10.44 -0.15
CA TRP A 133 3.88 -10.86 0.76
C TRP A 133 3.60 -10.26 2.14
N GLN A 134 3.24 -11.13 3.07
CA GLN A 134 2.79 -10.77 4.41
C GLN A 134 3.43 -11.71 5.43
N ILE A 135 4.15 -11.12 6.38
CA ILE A 135 4.74 -11.85 7.51
C ILE A 135 3.73 -11.90 8.65
N TRP A 136 3.66 -13.02 9.35
CA TRP A 136 2.87 -13.17 10.57
C TRP A 136 3.83 -13.29 11.76
N PHE A 137 3.78 -12.33 12.67
CA PHE A 137 4.65 -12.30 13.83
C PHE A 137 4.13 -13.21 14.93
N GLU A 138 5.04 -13.89 15.62
CA GLU A 138 4.74 -14.67 16.83
C GLU A 138 4.44 -13.78 18.03
N GLU A 139 5.03 -12.58 18.08
CA GLU A 139 4.83 -11.59 19.13
C GLU A 139 4.54 -10.22 18.52
N PRO A 140 3.72 -9.37 19.17
CA PRO A 140 3.38 -8.06 18.63
C PRO A 140 4.59 -7.12 18.65
N ILE A 141 4.97 -6.60 17.48
CA ILE A 141 5.95 -5.53 17.32
C ILE A 141 5.21 -4.21 17.12
N ARG A 142 5.56 -3.18 17.91
CA ARG A 142 4.91 -1.87 17.84
C ARG A 142 5.46 -1.03 16.70
N LEU A 143 4.63 -0.13 16.16
CA LEU A 143 5.02 0.79 15.10
C LEU A 143 6.23 1.68 15.46
N ASP A 144 6.34 2.06 16.74
CA ASP A 144 7.39 2.95 17.27
C ASP A 144 8.60 2.20 17.87
N ASP A 145 8.65 0.88 17.78
CA ASP A 145 9.73 0.07 18.35
C ASP A 145 10.92 -0.08 17.38
N TYR A 146 11.83 0.89 17.44
CA TYR A 146 13.04 0.88 16.63
C TYR A 146 14.12 -0.10 17.13
N GLU A 147 14.04 -0.59 18.37
CA GLU A 147 15.00 -1.56 18.93
C GLU A 147 14.79 -2.94 18.28
N SER A 148 13.58 -3.22 17.78
CA SER A 148 13.23 -4.45 17.06
C SER A 148 13.72 -4.48 15.59
N ILE A 149 14.36 -3.44 15.07
CA ILE A 149 14.84 -3.39 13.68
C ILE A 149 15.73 -4.60 13.30
N PRO A 150 16.72 -5.03 14.11
CA PRO A 150 17.53 -6.21 13.78
C PRO A 150 16.68 -7.49 13.63
N ASN A 151 15.70 -7.69 14.51
CA ASN A 151 14.77 -8.82 14.44
C ASN A 151 13.88 -8.74 13.19
N LEU A 152 13.38 -7.55 12.82
CA LEU A 152 12.60 -7.35 11.60
C LEU A 152 13.39 -7.67 10.33
N LEU A 153 14.69 -7.37 10.31
CA LEU A 153 15.58 -7.74 9.21
C LEU A 153 15.74 -9.26 9.12
N GLU A 154 15.95 -9.94 10.25
CA GLU A 154 16.06 -11.39 10.30
C GLU A 154 14.77 -12.08 9.82
N LEU A 155 13.61 -11.64 10.32
CA LEU A 155 12.30 -12.13 9.87
C LEU A 155 12.08 -11.92 8.37
N GLY A 156 12.49 -10.76 7.84
CA GLY A 156 12.41 -10.47 6.40
C GLY A 156 13.28 -11.40 5.57
N HIS A 157 14.51 -11.69 6.02
CA HIS A 157 15.40 -12.63 5.34
C HIS A 157 14.86 -14.06 5.37
N GLN A 158 14.44 -14.54 6.54
CA GLN A 158 13.83 -15.87 6.70
C GLN A 158 12.60 -16.03 5.80
N TYR A 159 11.72 -15.03 5.77
CA TYR A 159 10.52 -15.07 4.92
C TYR A 159 10.86 -15.17 3.43
N ILE A 160 11.88 -14.44 2.95
CA ILE A 160 12.33 -14.55 1.56
C ILE A 160 12.87 -15.95 1.26
N GLU A 161 13.67 -16.53 2.15
CA GLU A 161 14.21 -17.89 2.00
C GLU A 161 13.09 -18.95 1.97
N GLU A 162 12.08 -18.82 2.83
CA GLU A 162 10.90 -19.70 2.84
C GLU A 162 10.10 -19.61 1.55
N LEU A 163 9.88 -18.39 1.03
CA LEU A 163 9.17 -18.17 -0.23
C LEU A 163 9.94 -18.74 -1.42
N ASP A 164 11.26 -18.62 -1.44
CA ASP A 164 12.11 -19.15 -2.51
C ASP A 164 12.12 -20.68 -2.52
N ALA A 165 12.15 -21.29 -1.33
CA ALA A 165 12.10 -22.74 -1.16
C ALA A 165 10.70 -23.36 -1.40
N SER A 166 9.66 -22.54 -1.54
CA SER A 166 8.29 -23.01 -1.74
C SER A 166 8.08 -23.54 -3.16
N ASP A 167 7.48 -24.72 -3.30
CA ASP A 167 6.99 -25.24 -4.58
C ASP A 167 5.96 -24.29 -5.23
N GLU A 168 5.31 -23.44 -4.42
CA GLU A 168 4.32 -22.45 -4.83
C GLU A 168 4.94 -21.03 -4.88
N ASN A 169 6.24 -20.91 -5.18
CA ASN A 169 7.03 -19.67 -5.21
C ASN A 169 6.22 -18.51 -5.85
N PRO A 170 5.79 -17.52 -5.05
CA PRO A 170 4.93 -16.44 -5.53
C PRO A 170 5.55 -15.58 -6.63
N ILE A 171 6.88 -15.42 -6.64
CA ILE A 171 7.58 -14.69 -7.71
C ILE A 171 7.49 -15.46 -9.01
N ASN A 172 7.74 -16.77 -9.00
CA ASN A 172 7.64 -17.59 -10.20
C ASN A 172 6.23 -17.53 -10.79
N LYS A 173 5.20 -17.67 -9.94
CA LYS A 173 3.80 -17.51 -10.38
C LYS A 173 3.50 -16.15 -10.99
N LEU A 174 4.04 -15.08 -10.39
CA LEU A 174 3.87 -13.73 -10.93
C LEU A 174 4.55 -13.59 -12.29
N VAL A 175 5.78 -14.10 -12.41
CA VAL A 175 6.56 -14.07 -13.65
C VAL A 175 5.86 -14.87 -14.76
N GLU A 176 5.43 -16.10 -14.46
CA GLU A 176 4.64 -16.95 -15.37
C GLU A 176 3.35 -16.25 -15.83
N SER A 177 2.70 -15.49 -14.94
CA SER A 177 1.49 -14.73 -15.29
C SER A 177 1.74 -13.66 -16.37
N PHE A 178 2.97 -13.15 -16.49
CA PHE A 178 3.33 -12.20 -17.54
C PHE A 178 3.53 -12.90 -18.89
N GLU A 179 4.01 -14.14 -18.91
CA GLU A 179 4.24 -14.89 -20.14
C GLU A 179 2.91 -15.23 -20.83
N ILE A 180 1.87 -15.57 -20.05
CA ILE A 180 0.51 -15.86 -20.55
C ILE A 180 -0.09 -14.64 -21.28
N LEU A 181 0.27 -13.42 -20.87
CA LEU A 181 -0.24 -12.17 -21.48
C LEU A 181 0.48 -11.78 -22.77
N SER A 182 1.58 -12.47 -23.11
CA SER A 182 2.39 -12.19 -24.29
C SER A 182 2.07 -13.07 -25.50
N THR A 183 1.17 -14.05 -25.34
CA THR A 183 0.63 -14.94 -26.39
C THR A 183 -0.77 -14.53 -26.82
#